data_AF-A0A8B5XH32-F1
#
_entry.id   AF-A0A8B5XH32-F1
#
_cell.length_a   1.000
_cell.length_b   1.000
_cell.length_c   1.000
_cell.angle_alpha   90.00
_cell.angle_beta   90.00
_cell.angle_gamma   90.00
#
_symmetry.space_group_name_H-M   'P 1'
#
loop_
_entity.id
_entity.type
_entity.pdbx_description
1 polymer ?
#
loop_
_entity_poly.entity_id
_entity_poly.type
_entity_poly.pdbx_seq_one_letter_code
_entity_poly.pdbx_strand_id
1 'polypeptide(L)'
;MIELYDRYSQESQDLHESLVATGLSQLGVVIDADGFLPDGLVSPFTYYLGYEDGKPLYCNQVPVPAFLEISGNNQTARIEDMSQERAVIHYADGRQARLVKQVDWKDLEGRVRQVDHYNRFGACFATTTYSADSEPVMTVYQDVNGQEVLLENHVTGNILLTLPGQPMRYFANKIEFITFFLQDLELDKHQIVFNTLATPFLVSFHHPDKSGSDVLVWQEPLYDAIPGNMQLILESDDVRTKKIIIPNKATYERALELTDEKYHDQFVHLGYHYQFKRDNFLRRDALILTNSDQIEQVEAIVEALPDVTFRIAAVTEMSSKLLDMLRYP
;
A
#
# COMPACT_ATOMS: atom_id res chain seq x y z
N MET A 1 1.77 17.99 11.08
CA MET A 1 1.25 17.88 9.71
C MET A 1 0.54 16.54 9.54
N ILE A 2 -0.43 16.47 8.64
CA ILE A 2 -1.08 15.21 8.25
C ILE A 2 -0.38 14.69 6.99
N GLU A 3 -0.05 13.41 6.96
CA GLU A 3 0.42 12.73 5.76
C GLU A 3 -0.78 12.00 5.12
N LEU A 4 -0.95 12.12 3.81
CA LEU A 4 -2.06 11.51 3.08
C LEU A 4 -1.53 10.72 1.87
N TYR A 5 -1.67 9.41 1.94
CA TYR A 5 -1.18 8.46 0.95
C TYR A 5 -2.34 7.76 0.27
N ASP A 6 -2.24 7.46 -1.02
CA ASP A 6 -3.21 6.58 -1.66
C ASP A 6 -3.06 5.15 -1.15
N ARG A 7 -1.82 4.65 -1.09
CA ARG A 7 -1.46 3.29 -0.64
C ARG A 7 -0.18 3.31 0.19
N TYR A 8 0.02 2.28 0.99
CA TYR A 8 1.19 2.13 1.85
C TYR A 8 2.35 1.36 1.17
N SER A 9 2.79 1.86 0.01
CA SER A 9 3.94 1.28 -0.71
C SER A 9 5.28 1.57 -0.03
N GLN A 10 6.38 1.01 -0.56
CA GLN A 10 7.72 1.30 -0.06
C GLN A 10 8.06 2.79 -0.13
N GLU A 11 7.61 3.50 -1.16
CA GLU A 11 7.83 4.93 -1.32
C GLU A 11 7.06 5.75 -0.27
N SER A 12 5.82 5.35 0.04
CA SER A 12 5.05 5.94 1.14
C SER A 12 5.71 5.65 2.50
N GLN A 13 6.26 4.44 2.69
CA GLN A 13 7.00 4.04 3.89
C GLN A 13 8.26 4.89 4.10
N ASP A 14 9.11 5.01 3.07
CA ASP A 14 10.35 5.79 3.14
C ASP A 14 10.07 7.26 3.49
N LEU A 15 9.01 7.84 2.90
CA LEU A 15 8.57 9.19 3.21
C LEU A 15 8.04 9.28 4.64
N HIS A 16 7.18 8.36 5.05
CA HIS A 16 6.60 8.34 6.38
C HIS A 16 7.67 8.24 7.47
N GLU A 17 8.59 7.29 7.34
CA GLU A 17 9.71 7.10 8.28
C GLU A 17 10.59 8.37 8.34
N SER A 18 10.85 9.01 7.20
CA SER A 18 11.61 10.26 7.15
C SER A 18 10.90 11.39 7.90
N LEU A 19 9.59 11.57 7.69
CA LEU A 19 8.80 12.62 8.33
C LEU A 19 8.64 12.37 9.83
N VAL A 20 8.43 11.13 10.25
CA VAL A 20 8.43 10.72 11.66
C VAL A 20 9.78 11.04 12.32
N ALA A 21 10.90 10.75 11.65
CA ALA A 21 12.24 11.05 12.18
C ALA A 21 12.49 12.55 12.41
N THR A 22 11.79 13.44 11.69
CA THR A 22 11.86 14.90 11.93
C THR A 22 11.04 15.39 13.11
N GLY A 23 10.11 14.56 13.63
CA GLY A 23 9.15 14.96 14.66
C GLY A 23 8.04 15.90 14.17
N LEU A 24 7.90 16.11 12.86
CA LEU A 24 6.90 17.01 12.26
C LEU A 24 5.58 16.27 11.91
N SER A 25 5.63 14.95 11.75
CA SER A 25 4.46 14.10 11.50
C SER A 25 3.53 14.05 12.73
N GLN A 26 2.24 14.31 12.52
CA GLN A 26 1.20 14.12 13.55
C GLN A 26 0.43 12.82 13.33
N LEU A 27 0.07 12.53 12.08
CA LEU A 27 -0.69 11.34 11.71
C LEU A 27 -0.49 11.03 10.22
N GLY A 28 -0.22 9.76 9.92
CA GLY A 28 -0.29 9.26 8.55
C GLY A 28 -1.63 8.59 8.25
N VAL A 29 -2.24 9.03 7.16
CA VAL A 29 -3.53 8.55 6.65
C VAL A 29 -3.30 7.86 5.32
N VAL A 30 -3.74 6.60 5.21
CA VAL A 30 -3.69 5.82 3.97
C VAL A 30 -5.12 5.64 3.48
N ILE A 31 -5.41 6.09 2.26
CA ILE A 31 -6.76 6.04 1.68
C ILE A 31 -7.18 4.61 1.40
N ASP A 32 -6.27 3.77 0.89
CA ASP A 32 -6.53 2.37 0.67
C ASP A 32 -6.97 1.68 1.98
N ALA A 33 -7.91 0.75 1.86
CA ALA A 33 -8.48 0.03 2.99
C ALA A 33 -7.60 -1.18 3.34
N ASP A 34 -6.29 -0.97 3.51
CA ASP A 34 -5.37 -2.05 3.82
C ASP A 34 -5.57 -2.54 5.27
N GLY A 35 -5.99 -3.80 5.41
CA GLY A 35 -6.19 -4.44 6.71
C GLY A 35 -4.90 -4.69 7.50
N PHE A 36 -3.73 -4.47 6.90
CA PHE A 36 -2.40 -4.73 7.48
C PHE A 36 -1.57 -3.46 7.72
N LEU A 37 -2.21 -2.29 7.78
CA LEU A 37 -1.51 -1.04 8.14
C LEU A 37 -0.76 -1.18 9.48
N PRO A 38 0.49 -0.68 9.56
CA PRO A 38 1.22 -0.60 10.82
C PRO A 38 0.53 0.29 11.86
N ASP A 39 0.89 0.09 13.12
CA ASP A 39 0.47 0.98 14.21
C ASP A 39 0.88 2.43 13.95
N GLY A 40 0.02 3.37 14.33
CA GLY A 40 0.24 4.81 14.13
C GLY A 40 -0.25 5.34 12.78
N LEU A 41 -0.63 4.46 11.86
CA LEU A 41 -1.30 4.82 10.60
C LEU A 41 -2.79 4.47 10.68
N VAL A 42 -3.60 5.24 9.96
CA VAL A 42 -5.06 5.02 9.90
C VAL A 42 -5.55 5.06 8.47
N SER A 43 -6.66 4.38 8.19
CA SER A 43 -7.42 4.53 6.96
C SER A 43 -8.83 5.03 7.26
N PRO A 44 -9.39 5.96 6.47
CA PRO A 44 -10.78 6.41 6.63
C PRO A 44 -11.78 5.25 6.58
N PHE A 45 -11.45 4.17 5.87
CA PHE A 45 -12.30 3.00 5.69
C PHE A 45 -12.23 1.99 6.84
N THR A 46 -11.15 1.99 7.62
CA THR A 46 -10.96 1.03 8.73
C THR A 46 -11.04 1.68 10.11
N TYR A 47 -10.88 3.00 10.21
CA TYR A 47 -10.82 3.74 11.48
C TYR A 47 -12.05 3.55 12.37
N TYR A 48 -13.24 3.48 11.76
CA TYR A 48 -14.51 3.38 12.50
C TYR A 48 -14.92 1.95 12.85
N LEU A 49 -14.11 0.93 12.50
CA LEU A 49 -14.52 -0.48 12.61
C LEU A 49 -14.22 -1.10 13.98
N GLY A 50 -13.37 -0.46 14.81
CA GLY A 50 -13.16 -0.84 16.21
C GLY A 50 -12.35 -2.13 16.44
N TYR A 51 -11.55 -2.57 15.46
CA TYR A 51 -10.64 -3.72 15.65
C TYR A 51 -9.32 -3.27 16.31
N GLU A 52 -9.01 -3.84 17.48
CA GLU A 52 -7.80 -3.48 18.26
C GLU A 52 -6.93 -4.68 18.65
N ASP A 53 -7.49 -5.88 18.74
CA ASP A 53 -6.80 -7.10 19.14
C ASP A 53 -7.23 -8.28 18.26
N GLY A 54 -6.36 -9.29 18.18
CA GLY A 54 -6.54 -10.47 17.36
C GLY A 54 -5.24 -10.96 16.74
N LYS A 55 -5.34 -11.94 15.86
CA LYS A 55 -4.20 -12.48 15.12
C LYS A 55 -4.63 -12.75 13.68
N PRO A 56 -3.77 -12.44 12.70
CA PRO A 56 -4.10 -12.67 11.30
C PRO A 56 -4.35 -14.16 11.08
N LEU A 57 -5.32 -14.48 10.22
CA LEU A 57 -5.59 -15.87 9.87
C LEU A 57 -4.41 -16.43 9.08
N TYR A 58 -3.98 -17.63 9.45
CA TYR A 58 -3.20 -18.47 8.56
C TYR A 58 -4.11 -19.06 7.48
N CYS A 59 -3.55 -19.39 6.32
CA CYS A 59 -4.35 -19.76 5.14
C CYS A 59 -5.37 -20.90 5.36
N ASN A 60 -5.06 -21.88 6.21
CA ASN A 60 -5.98 -22.99 6.53
C ASN A 60 -7.03 -22.66 7.61
N GLN A 61 -7.07 -21.42 8.09
CA GLN A 61 -8.03 -20.94 9.10
C GLN A 61 -9.15 -20.11 8.49
N VAL A 62 -9.13 -19.86 7.17
CA VAL A 62 -10.23 -19.19 6.48
C VAL A 62 -11.53 -19.99 6.70
N PRO A 63 -12.61 -19.35 7.17
CA PRO A 63 -13.89 -20.04 7.32
C PRO A 63 -14.41 -20.51 5.96
N VAL A 64 -14.64 -21.82 5.82
CA VAL A 64 -15.17 -22.42 4.59
C VAL A 64 -16.36 -23.35 4.91
N PRO A 65 -17.30 -23.52 3.97
CA PRO A 65 -18.33 -24.54 4.08
C PRO A 65 -17.77 -25.93 4.38
N ALA A 66 -18.57 -26.77 5.03
CA ALA A 66 -18.14 -28.11 5.44
C ALA A 66 -17.63 -28.93 4.24
N PHE A 67 -16.54 -29.65 4.46
CA PHE A 67 -15.87 -30.57 3.51
C PHE A 67 -15.13 -29.92 2.33
N LEU A 68 -15.07 -28.59 2.24
CA LEU A 68 -14.17 -27.93 1.29
C LEU A 68 -12.72 -28.05 1.77
N GLU A 69 -11.82 -28.31 0.82
CA GLU A 69 -10.39 -28.45 1.06
C GLU A 69 -9.69 -27.11 0.88
N ILE A 70 -8.69 -26.83 1.73
CA ILE A 70 -7.78 -25.70 1.56
C ILE A 70 -6.39 -26.25 1.26
N SER A 71 -5.86 -25.93 0.08
CA SER A 71 -4.53 -26.34 -0.37
C SER A 71 -3.71 -25.10 -0.74
N GLY A 72 -2.40 -25.06 -0.47
CA GLY A 72 -1.63 -23.84 -0.72
C GLY A 72 -0.12 -23.99 -0.71
N ASN A 73 0.54 -23.05 -1.38
CA ASN A 73 1.99 -22.93 -1.44
C ASN A 73 2.44 -21.65 -0.71
N ASN A 74 3.66 -21.15 -0.97
CA ASN A 74 4.21 -19.94 -0.33
C ASN A 74 3.72 -18.63 -0.96
N GLN A 75 3.06 -18.67 -2.12
CA GLN A 75 2.57 -17.49 -2.85
C GLN A 75 1.06 -17.32 -2.68
N THR A 76 0.28 -18.40 -2.78
CA THR A 76 -1.17 -18.38 -2.68
C THR A 76 -1.72 -19.69 -2.09
N ALA A 77 -2.99 -19.67 -1.70
CA ALA A 77 -3.77 -20.88 -1.41
C ALA A 77 -5.08 -20.90 -2.21
N ARG A 78 -5.73 -22.05 -2.25
CA ARG A 78 -6.99 -22.30 -2.96
C ARG A 78 -7.96 -23.01 -2.03
N ILE A 79 -9.24 -22.74 -2.26
CA ILE A 79 -10.35 -23.44 -1.62
C ILE A 79 -11.04 -24.25 -2.71
N GLU A 80 -11.16 -25.56 -2.50
CA GLU A 80 -11.60 -26.52 -3.51
C GLU A 80 -12.75 -27.38 -2.98
N ASP A 81 -13.71 -27.65 -3.86
CA ASP A 81 -14.77 -28.64 -3.66
C ASP A 81 -14.45 -29.83 -4.56
N MET A 82 -13.88 -30.88 -3.95
CA MET A 82 -13.26 -32.02 -4.64
C MET A 82 -12.11 -31.60 -5.58
N SER A 83 -12.40 -31.27 -6.83
CA SER A 83 -11.42 -30.78 -7.81
C SER A 83 -11.84 -29.48 -8.49
N GLN A 84 -12.94 -28.88 -8.03
CA GLN A 84 -13.43 -27.60 -8.54
C GLN A 84 -12.95 -26.46 -7.64
N GLU A 85 -12.18 -25.54 -8.21
CA GLU A 85 -11.75 -24.34 -7.52
C GLU A 85 -12.96 -23.45 -7.18
N ARG A 86 -13.12 -23.12 -5.90
CA ARG A 86 -14.18 -22.27 -5.36
C ARG A 86 -13.68 -20.88 -4.99
N ALA A 87 -12.44 -20.78 -4.51
CA ALA A 87 -11.84 -19.50 -4.19
C ALA A 87 -10.32 -19.54 -4.23
N VAL A 88 -9.71 -18.37 -4.33
CA VAL A 88 -8.26 -18.15 -4.21
C VAL A 88 -7.98 -17.28 -3.00
N ILE A 89 -7.07 -17.73 -2.14
CA ILE A 89 -6.59 -17.00 -0.98
C ILE A 89 -5.28 -16.29 -1.36
N HIS A 90 -5.27 -14.97 -1.22
CA HIS A 90 -4.09 -14.13 -1.40
C HIS A 90 -3.47 -13.79 -0.06
N TYR A 91 -2.14 -13.88 -0.01
CA TYR A 91 -1.40 -13.63 1.23
C TYR A 91 -1.08 -12.16 1.43
N ALA A 92 -0.94 -11.77 2.70
CA ALA A 92 -0.46 -10.45 3.08
C ALA A 92 1.00 -10.26 2.66
N ASP A 93 1.30 -9.06 2.16
CA ASP A 93 2.65 -8.67 1.78
C ASP A 93 3.51 -8.54 3.05
N GLY A 94 4.72 -9.11 3.03
CA GLY A 94 5.68 -8.95 4.12
C GLY A 94 6.40 -10.22 4.57
N ARG A 95 7.01 -10.16 5.76
CA ARG A 95 7.93 -11.20 6.28
C ARG A 95 7.23 -12.44 6.85
N GLN A 96 5.92 -12.38 7.08
CA GLN A 96 5.17 -13.46 7.72
C GLN A 96 4.49 -14.31 6.66
N ALA A 97 4.84 -15.60 6.59
CA ALA A 97 4.39 -16.49 5.53
C ALA A 97 2.91 -16.85 5.68
N ARG A 98 2.18 -16.83 4.55
CA ARG A 98 0.84 -17.41 4.35
C ARG A 98 -0.28 -16.86 5.25
N LEU A 99 -0.15 -15.62 5.69
CA LEU A 99 -1.23 -14.89 6.35
C LEU A 99 -2.24 -14.38 5.34
N VAL A 100 -3.52 -14.50 5.64
CA VAL A 100 -4.62 -14.17 4.73
C VAL A 100 -4.81 -12.66 4.65
N LYS A 101 -4.70 -12.10 3.45
CA LYS A 101 -5.09 -10.70 3.14
C LYS A 101 -6.46 -10.64 2.52
N GLN A 102 -6.74 -11.55 1.59
CA GLN A 102 -7.91 -11.48 0.74
C GLN A 102 -8.31 -12.89 0.28
N VAL A 103 -9.62 -13.11 0.09
CA VAL A 103 -10.17 -14.35 -0.48
C VAL A 103 -11.11 -14.02 -1.63
N ASP A 104 -10.77 -14.47 -2.83
CA ASP A 104 -11.54 -14.27 -4.07
C ASP A 104 -12.45 -15.47 -4.32
N TRP A 105 -13.74 -15.32 -4.04
CA TRP A 105 -14.75 -16.35 -4.29
C TRP A 105 -15.24 -16.32 -5.73
N LYS A 106 -15.31 -17.51 -6.33
CA LYS A 106 -15.60 -17.70 -7.75
C LYS A 106 -16.92 -18.41 -7.99
N ASP A 107 -17.56 -18.09 -9.11
CA ASP A 107 -18.68 -18.88 -9.64
C ASP A 107 -18.21 -20.18 -10.32
N LEU A 108 -19.16 -20.97 -10.83
CA LEU A 108 -18.88 -22.24 -11.51
C LEU A 108 -18.07 -22.08 -12.79
N GLU A 109 -18.10 -20.89 -13.40
CA GLU A 109 -17.33 -20.54 -14.59
C GLU A 109 -15.94 -19.96 -14.25
N GLY A 110 -15.58 -19.87 -12.95
CA GLY A 110 -14.29 -19.39 -12.49
C GLY A 110 -14.16 -17.87 -12.40
N ARG A 111 -15.27 -17.13 -12.52
CA ARG A 111 -15.29 -15.66 -12.43
C ARG A 111 -15.44 -15.22 -10.98
N VAL A 112 -14.70 -14.20 -10.57
CA VAL A 112 -14.80 -13.65 -9.21
C VAL A 112 -16.15 -12.98 -9.03
N ARG A 113 -16.85 -13.33 -7.94
CA ARG A 113 -18.16 -12.76 -7.57
C ARG A 113 -18.13 -12.00 -6.26
N GLN A 114 -17.23 -12.40 -5.37
CA GLN A 114 -17.08 -11.79 -4.07
C GLN A 114 -15.61 -11.82 -3.67
N VAL A 115 -15.16 -10.76 -3.02
CA VAL A 115 -13.82 -10.66 -2.45
C VAL A 115 -13.98 -10.30 -0.98
N ASP A 116 -13.48 -11.18 -0.11
CA ASP A 116 -13.45 -10.95 1.33
C ASP A 116 -12.08 -10.40 1.73
N HIS A 117 -12.07 -9.29 2.45
CA HIS A 117 -10.85 -8.59 2.89
C HIS A 117 -10.61 -8.87 4.36
N TYR A 118 -9.40 -9.34 4.68
CA TYR A 118 -9.00 -9.71 6.03
C TYR A 118 -7.99 -8.71 6.59
N ASN A 119 -8.07 -8.48 7.90
CA ASN A 119 -7.14 -7.60 8.60
C ASN A 119 -6.12 -8.37 9.45
N ARG A 120 -5.14 -7.64 9.97
CA ARG A 120 -4.10 -8.14 10.88
C ARG A 120 -4.64 -8.72 12.20
N PHE A 121 -5.93 -8.55 12.48
CA PHE A 121 -6.60 -9.09 13.66
C PHE A 121 -7.34 -10.41 13.38
N GLY A 122 -7.36 -10.86 12.13
CA GLY A 122 -7.97 -12.13 11.70
C GLY A 122 -9.46 -12.03 11.39
N ALA A 123 -10.01 -10.83 11.27
CA ALA A 123 -11.40 -10.60 10.91
C ALA A 123 -11.54 -10.31 9.42
N CYS A 124 -12.59 -10.85 8.80
CA CYS A 124 -13.11 -10.33 7.53
C CYS A 124 -13.83 -9.02 7.83
N PHE A 125 -13.20 -7.89 7.51
CA PHE A 125 -13.71 -6.56 7.87
C PHE A 125 -14.43 -5.88 6.70
N ALA A 126 -14.25 -6.37 5.48
CA ALA A 126 -14.94 -5.85 4.31
C ALA A 126 -15.20 -6.94 3.27
N THR A 127 -16.28 -6.77 2.51
CA THR A 127 -16.64 -7.64 1.39
C THR A 127 -16.96 -6.81 0.17
N THR A 128 -16.27 -7.08 -0.95
CA THR A 128 -16.55 -6.48 -2.26
C THR A 128 -17.37 -7.44 -3.12
N THR A 129 -18.50 -6.99 -3.66
CA THR A 129 -19.34 -7.75 -4.59
C THR A 129 -19.05 -7.33 -6.03
N TYR A 130 -18.97 -8.29 -6.95
CA TYR A 130 -18.66 -8.08 -8.36
C TYR A 130 -19.87 -8.32 -9.27
N SER A 131 -19.94 -7.55 -10.36
CA SER A 131 -20.97 -7.66 -11.39
C SER A 131 -20.78 -8.91 -12.25
N ALA A 132 -21.75 -9.22 -13.12
CA ALA A 132 -21.67 -10.28 -14.12
C ALA A 132 -20.38 -10.22 -14.96
N ASP A 133 -19.91 -9.00 -15.24
CA ASP A 133 -18.76 -8.66 -16.08
C ASP A 133 -17.42 -8.61 -15.31
N SER A 134 -17.40 -9.01 -14.03
CA SER A 134 -16.22 -9.00 -13.15
C SER A 134 -15.69 -7.59 -12.80
N GLU A 135 -16.59 -6.61 -12.76
CA GLU A 135 -16.31 -5.26 -12.26
C GLU A 135 -16.82 -5.10 -10.81
N PRO A 136 -16.11 -4.41 -9.92
CA PRO A 136 -16.57 -4.18 -8.55
C PRO A 136 -17.84 -3.32 -8.55
N VAL A 137 -18.85 -3.74 -7.79
CA VAL A 137 -20.15 -3.03 -7.68
C VAL A 137 -20.24 -2.25 -6.38
N MET A 138 -19.89 -2.90 -5.26
CA MET A 138 -19.93 -2.29 -3.95
C MET A 138 -18.99 -2.99 -2.97
N THR A 139 -18.50 -2.25 -1.98
CA THR A 139 -17.80 -2.79 -0.81
C THR A 139 -18.54 -2.40 0.45
N VAL A 140 -18.82 -3.39 1.31
CA VAL A 140 -19.41 -3.19 2.64
C VAL A 140 -18.33 -3.43 3.68
N TYR A 141 -18.18 -2.50 4.63
CA TYR A 141 -17.25 -2.60 5.75
C TYR A 141 -18.02 -2.78 7.05
N GLN A 142 -17.59 -3.73 7.87
CA GLN A 142 -18.26 -4.13 9.09
C GLN A 142 -17.37 -3.87 10.31
N ASP A 143 -18.00 -3.51 11.43
CA ASP A 143 -17.30 -3.38 12.71
C ASP A 143 -16.98 -4.74 13.34
N VAL A 144 -16.28 -4.69 14.48
CA VAL A 144 -15.95 -5.88 15.30
C VAL A 144 -17.17 -6.70 15.74
N ASN A 145 -18.38 -6.13 15.71
CA ASN A 145 -19.64 -6.80 16.06
C ASN A 145 -20.39 -7.33 14.82
N GLY A 146 -19.85 -7.15 13.61
CA GLY A 146 -20.48 -7.52 12.35
C GLY A 146 -21.55 -6.55 11.86
N GLN A 147 -21.64 -5.35 12.44
CA GLN A 147 -22.56 -4.31 11.99
C GLN A 147 -21.97 -3.53 10.82
N GLU A 148 -22.76 -3.28 9.78
CA GLU A 148 -22.34 -2.45 8.64
C GLU A 148 -22.10 -1.00 9.08
N VAL A 149 -20.88 -0.50 8.85
CA VAL A 149 -20.45 0.87 9.21
C VAL A 149 -20.27 1.74 7.97
N LEU A 150 -19.67 1.18 6.91
CA LEU A 150 -19.45 1.88 5.65
C LEU A 150 -19.95 1.05 4.47
N LEU A 151 -20.49 1.73 3.48
CA LEU A 151 -20.82 1.16 2.17
C LEU A 151 -20.28 2.08 1.09
N GLU A 152 -19.40 1.56 0.25
CA GLU A 152 -18.87 2.23 -0.95
C GLU A 152 -19.52 1.61 -2.17
N ASN A 153 -20.21 2.40 -2.99
CA ASN A 153 -20.77 1.96 -4.25
C ASN A 153 -19.82 2.33 -5.39
N HIS A 154 -19.14 1.36 -5.97
CA HIS A 154 -18.12 1.56 -7.00
C HIS A 154 -18.70 2.00 -8.36
N VAL A 155 -19.98 1.75 -8.60
CA VAL A 155 -20.66 2.17 -9.85
C VAL A 155 -20.99 3.67 -9.82
N THR A 156 -21.43 4.19 -8.67
CA THR A 156 -21.85 5.59 -8.52
C THR A 156 -20.78 6.46 -7.88
N GLY A 157 -19.81 5.88 -7.17
CA GLY A 157 -18.82 6.57 -6.35
C GLY A 157 -19.33 6.98 -4.96
N ASN A 158 -20.61 6.77 -4.66
CA ASN A 158 -21.24 7.21 -3.42
C ASN A 158 -20.75 6.40 -2.21
N ILE A 159 -20.63 7.06 -1.06
CA ILE A 159 -20.25 6.44 0.22
C ILE A 159 -21.30 6.75 1.28
N LEU A 160 -21.71 5.74 2.02
CA LEU A 160 -22.60 5.85 3.18
C LEU A 160 -21.82 5.50 4.45
N LEU A 161 -21.93 6.34 5.48
CA LEU A 161 -21.36 6.11 6.81
C LEU A 161 -22.48 6.04 7.85
N THR A 162 -22.52 4.95 8.61
CA THR A 162 -23.51 4.72 9.67
C THR A 162 -22.79 4.47 10.99
N LEU A 163 -22.70 5.50 11.83
CA LEU A 163 -22.10 5.41 13.15
C LEU A 163 -23.16 5.17 14.25
N PRO A 164 -22.84 4.42 15.32
CA PRO A 164 -23.76 4.20 16.42
C PRO A 164 -24.32 5.49 17.02
N GLY A 165 -25.65 5.59 17.11
CA GLY A 165 -26.34 6.74 17.70
C GLY A 165 -26.31 8.02 16.85
N GLN A 166 -25.84 7.96 15.60
CA GLN A 166 -25.79 9.10 14.69
C GLN A 166 -26.65 8.85 13.44
N PRO A 167 -27.20 9.90 12.80
CA PRO A 167 -27.85 9.73 11.51
C PRO A 167 -26.85 9.27 10.46
N MET A 168 -27.31 8.43 9.52
CA MET A 168 -26.54 8.02 8.36
C MET A 168 -26.07 9.25 7.57
N ARG A 169 -24.79 9.29 7.23
CA ARG A 169 -24.18 10.35 6.43
C ARG A 169 -23.95 9.84 5.00
N TYR A 170 -24.21 10.70 4.03
CA TYR A 170 -24.03 10.44 2.61
C TYR A 170 -22.91 11.32 2.07
N PHE A 171 -22.04 10.74 1.25
CA PHE A 171 -20.99 11.43 0.51
C PHE A 171 -21.12 11.07 -0.97
N ALA A 172 -21.04 12.07 -1.85
CA ALA A 172 -21.22 11.86 -3.28
C ALA A 172 -20.01 11.18 -3.95
N ASN A 173 -18.84 11.25 -3.31
CA ASN A 173 -17.61 10.66 -3.82
C ASN A 173 -16.59 10.43 -2.69
N LYS A 174 -15.52 9.71 -3.03
CA LYS A 174 -14.40 9.41 -2.13
C LYS A 174 -13.70 10.67 -1.57
N ILE A 175 -13.61 11.74 -2.36
CA ILE A 175 -12.94 12.99 -1.95
C ILE A 175 -13.72 13.67 -0.82
N GLU A 176 -15.05 13.75 -0.93
CA GLU A 176 -15.91 14.29 0.12
C GLU A 176 -15.81 13.48 1.42
N PHE A 177 -15.80 12.15 1.32
CA PHE A 177 -15.67 11.27 2.47
C PHE A 177 -14.31 11.44 3.18
N ILE A 178 -13.20 11.46 2.43
CA ILE A 178 -11.86 11.66 3.01
C ILE A 178 -11.74 13.06 3.61
N THR A 179 -12.27 14.09 2.94
CA THR A 179 -12.27 15.46 3.46
C THR A 179 -13.05 15.54 4.78
N PHE A 180 -14.21 14.89 4.84
CA PHE A 180 -14.98 14.75 6.07
C PHE A 180 -14.18 14.03 7.16
N PHE A 181 -13.54 12.90 6.86
CA PHE A 181 -12.72 12.16 7.81
C PHE A 181 -11.60 13.03 8.40
N LEU A 182 -10.84 13.73 7.55
CA LEU A 182 -9.79 14.65 8.00
C LEU A 182 -10.34 15.81 8.85
N GLN A 183 -11.56 16.27 8.56
CA GLN A 183 -12.24 17.30 9.34
C GLN A 183 -12.70 16.80 10.72
N ASP A 184 -13.16 15.55 10.80
CA ASP A 184 -13.59 14.88 12.02
C ASP A 184 -12.42 14.63 12.98
N LEU A 185 -11.20 14.43 12.44
CA LEU A 185 -9.99 14.38 13.24
C LEU A 185 -9.73 15.75 13.91
N GLU A 186 -9.58 15.78 15.23
CA GLU A 186 -9.24 16.99 16.01
C GLU A 186 -7.76 17.40 15.86
N LEU A 187 -7.23 17.38 14.63
CA LEU A 187 -5.84 17.68 14.30
C LEU A 187 -5.69 19.00 13.54
N ASP A 188 -4.46 19.54 13.56
CA ASP A 188 -4.09 20.67 12.73
C ASP A 188 -4.02 20.26 11.25
N LYS A 189 -4.90 20.86 10.46
CA LYS A 189 -5.08 20.61 9.03
C LYS A 189 -4.41 21.69 8.17
N HIS A 190 -3.59 22.58 8.73
CA HIS A 190 -2.99 23.68 7.97
C HIS A 190 -2.02 23.19 6.89
N GLN A 191 -1.43 22.01 7.06
CA GLN A 191 -0.53 21.40 6.09
C GLN A 191 -0.79 19.90 5.95
N ILE A 192 -1.12 19.50 4.72
CA ILE A 192 -1.19 18.11 4.26
C ILE A 192 0.02 17.83 3.37
N VAL A 193 0.70 16.71 3.63
CA VAL A 193 1.77 16.19 2.77
C VAL A 193 1.28 14.95 2.08
N PHE A 194 1.41 14.88 0.76
CA PHE A 194 0.97 13.72 -0.03
C PHE A 194 1.97 13.40 -1.14
N ASN A 195 1.96 12.18 -1.65
CA ASN A 195 3.01 11.68 -2.54
C ASN A 195 2.56 11.31 -3.97
N THR A 196 1.33 11.66 -4.35
CA THR A 196 0.80 11.38 -5.70
C THR A 196 -0.20 12.45 -6.15
N LEU A 197 -0.38 12.58 -7.45
CA LEU A 197 -1.34 13.49 -8.09
C LEU A 197 -2.75 12.89 -8.25
N ALA A 198 -3.02 11.75 -7.61
CA ALA A 198 -4.31 11.05 -7.58
C ALA A 198 -5.20 11.53 -6.42
N THR A 199 -5.86 10.65 -5.66
CA THR A 199 -6.88 11.04 -4.67
C THR A 199 -6.37 12.05 -3.62
N PRO A 200 -5.15 11.90 -3.03
CA PRO A 200 -4.63 12.87 -2.07
C PRO A 200 -4.54 14.30 -2.62
N PHE A 201 -4.09 14.44 -3.86
CA PHE A 201 -4.04 15.74 -4.53
C PHE A 201 -5.45 16.33 -4.68
N LEU A 202 -6.43 15.53 -5.10
CA LEU A 202 -7.81 16.00 -5.24
C LEU A 202 -8.43 16.41 -3.90
N VAL A 203 -8.08 15.73 -2.81
CA VAL A 203 -8.47 16.14 -1.44
C VAL A 203 -7.90 17.51 -1.09
N SER A 204 -6.60 17.74 -1.34
CA SER A 204 -5.98 19.05 -1.14
C SER A 204 -6.62 20.12 -2.06
N PHE A 205 -6.80 19.79 -3.33
CA PHE A 205 -7.34 20.69 -4.34
C PHE A 205 -8.79 21.09 -4.08
N HIS A 206 -9.63 20.18 -3.60
CA HIS A 206 -11.04 20.44 -3.28
C HIS A 206 -11.29 20.79 -1.80
N HIS A 207 -10.25 20.83 -0.97
CA HIS A 207 -10.38 21.17 0.44
C HIS A 207 -11.10 22.52 0.62
N PRO A 208 -12.11 22.62 1.51
CA PRO A 208 -12.96 23.81 1.61
C PRO A 208 -12.23 25.04 2.14
N ASP A 209 -11.28 24.85 3.06
CA ASP A 209 -10.38 25.91 3.51
C ASP A 209 -9.16 25.98 2.60
N LYS A 210 -8.95 27.12 1.90
CA LYS A 210 -7.82 27.36 1.00
C LYS A 210 -6.60 28.01 1.66
N SER A 211 -6.67 28.33 2.96
CA SER A 211 -5.60 29.03 3.66
C SER A 211 -4.36 28.17 4.00
N GLY A 212 -4.45 26.84 3.80
CA GLY A 212 -3.35 25.93 4.07
C GLY A 212 -2.20 25.98 3.06
N SER A 213 -1.09 25.37 3.45
CA SER A 213 0.14 25.29 2.66
C SER A 213 0.61 23.84 2.53
N ASP A 214 -0.08 23.10 1.68
CA ASP A 214 0.15 21.68 1.44
C ASP A 214 1.40 21.44 0.57
N VAL A 215 1.93 20.23 0.61
CA VAL A 215 3.16 19.84 -0.09
C VAL A 215 2.97 18.51 -0.83
N LEU A 216 3.30 18.52 -2.12
CA LEU A 216 3.44 17.30 -2.91
C LEU A 216 4.88 16.80 -2.79
N VAL A 217 5.07 15.54 -2.44
CA VAL A 217 6.35 14.82 -2.58
C VAL A 217 6.26 13.93 -3.81
N TRP A 218 6.76 14.38 -4.94
CA TRP A 218 6.67 13.65 -6.21
C TRP A 218 7.77 12.58 -6.31
N GLN A 219 7.35 11.30 -6.36
CA GLN A 219 8.24 10.13 -6.30
C GLN A 219 8.32 9.36 -7.63
N GLU A 220 7.49 9.70 -8.61
CA GLU A 220 7.43 9.03 -9.91
C GLU A 220 8.41 9.64 -10.93
N PRO A 221 8.88 8.89 -11.94
CA PRO A 221 9.74 9.44 -12.98
C PRO A 221 9.01 10.50 -13.84
N LEU A 222 9.77 11.46 -14.35
CA LEU A 222 9.31 12.40 -15.38
C LEU A 222 9.97 12.07 -16.71
N TYR A 223 9.19 12.10 -17.79
CA TYR A 223 9.64 11.77 -19.14
C TYR A 223 9.66 13.04 -20.01
N ASP A 224 8.74 13.14 -20.98
CA ASP A 224 8.74 14.21 -21.98
C ASP A 224 8.00 15.48 -21.54
N ALA A 225 7.12 15.37 -20.54
CA ALA A 225 6.32 16.48 -20.03
C ALA A 225 6.00 16.28 -18.55
N ILE A 226 5.69 17.38 -17.86
CA ILE A 226 5.11 17.32 -16.51
C ILE A 226 3.61 16.97 -16.57
N PRO A 227 3.07 16.23 -15.58
CA PRO A 227 1.64 15.90 -15.53
C PRO A 227 0.74 17.14 -15.48
N GLY A 228 -0.46 17.08 -16.08
CA GLY A 228 -1.40 18.20 -16.09
C GLY A 228 -1.81 18.68 -14.69
N ASN A 229 -2.02 17.76 -13.74
CA ASN A 229 -2.29 18.13 -12.34
C ASN A 229 -1.10 18.83 -11.68
N MET A 230 0.13 18.54 -12.11
CA MET A 230 1.32 19.26 -11.64
C MET A 230 1.35 20.67 -12.21
N GLN A 231 1.00 20.86 -13.50
CA GLN A 231 0.87 22.18 -14.12
C GLN A 231 -0.15 23.04 -13.36
N LEU A 232 -1.30 22.47 -12.99
CA LEU A 232 -2.31 23.18 -12.20
C LEU A 232 -1.76 23.70 -10.86
N ILE A 233 -0.89 22.95 -10.19
CA ILE A 233 -0.22 23.41 -8.95
C ILE A 233 0.66 24.62 -9.22
N LEU A 234 1.45 24.57 -10.31
CA LEU A 234 2.39 25.63 -10.65
C LEU A 234 1.72 26.94 -11.06
N GLU A 235 0.61 26.83 -11.80
CA GLU A 235 -0.08 27.94 -12.45
C GLU A 235 -1.15 28.61 -11.59
N SER A 236 -1.65 27.92 -10.57
CA SER A 236 -2.80 28.41 -9.78
C SER A 236 -2.36 29.00 -8.45
N ASP A 237 -2.78 30.24 -8.16
CA ASP A 237 -2.54 30.85 -6.84
C ASP A 237 -3.52 30.36 -5.75
N ASP A 238 -4.68 29.82 -6.15
CA ASP A 238 -5.78 29.44 -5.25
C ASP A 238 -5.75 27.96 -4.80
N VAL A 239 -4.70 27.22 -5.13
CA VAL A 239 -4.50 25.85 -4.61
C VAL A 239 -3.80 25.86 -3.26
N ARG A 240 -4.11 24.90 -2.38
CA ARG A 240 -3.39 24.77 -1.10
C ARG A 240 -1.96 24.29 -1.28
N THR A 241 -1.68 23.46 -2.29
CA THR A 241 -0.34 22.92 -2.53
C THR A 241 0.60 24.00 -3.02
N LYS A 242 1.61 24.36 -2.22
CA LYS A 242 2.53 25.48 -2.53
C LYS A 242 3.94 25.04 -2.90
N LYS A 243 4.30 23.78 -2.64
CA LYS A 243 5.63 23.23 -2.91
C LYS A 243 5.53 21.82 -3.47
N ILE A 244 6.48 21.52 -4.37
CA ILE A 244 6.70 20.19 -4.92
C ILE A 244 8.11 19.75 -4.53
N ILE A 245 8.21 18.78 -3.64
CA ILE A 245 9.46 18.15 -3.25
C ILE A 245 9.72 16.98 -4.20
N ILE A 246 10.93 16.89 -4.77
CA ILE A 246 11.34 15.79 -5.65
C ILE A 246 12.60 15.13 -5.07
N PRO A 247 12.48 13.91 -4.50
CA PRO A 247 13.63 13.24 -3.88
C PRO A 247 14.67 12.68 -4.84
N ASN A 248 14.25 12.23 -6.02
CA ASN A 248 15.18 11.77 -7.04
C ASN A 248 15.83 12.98 -7.75
N LYS A 249 17.17 13.06 -7.69
CA LYS A 249 17.91 14.20 -8.26
C LYS A 249 17.72 14.34 -9.78
N ALA A 250 17.76 13.23 -10.52
CA ALA A 250 17.58 13.27 -11.97
C ALA A 250 16.16 13.71 -12.35
N THR A 251 15.15 13.26 -11.60
CA THR A 251 13.76 13.71 -11.78
C THR A 251 13.59 15.18 -11.43
N TYR A 252 14.27 15.68 -10.39
CA TYR A 252 14.26 17.09 -10.01
C TYR A 252 14.86 17.97 -11.12
N GLU A 253 16.06 17.62 -11.59
CA GLU A 253 16.72 18.33 -12.71
C GLU A 253 15.81 18.30 -13.96
N ARG A 254 15.19 17.16 -14.26
CA ARG A 254 14.24 17.03 -15.35
C ARG A 254 13.00 17.92 -15.20
N ALA A 255 12.48 18.10 -13.97
CA ALA A 255 11.36 19.00 -13.72
C ALA A 255 11.72 20.46 -14.04
N LEU A 256 12.93 20.90 -13.69
CA LEU A 256 13.43 22.25 -14.01
C LEU A 256 13.62 22.44 -15.52
N GLU A 257 14.10 21.43 -16.24
CA GLU A 257 14.22 21.47 -17.71
C GLU A 257 12.87 21.60 -18.41
N LEU A 258 11.83 20.97 -17.86
CA LEU A 258 10.49 20.92 -18.44
C LEU A 258 9.61 22.12 -18.09
N THR A 259 10.08 23.03 -17.23
CA THR A 259 9.28 24.15 -16.71
C THR A 259 10.00 25.49 -16.83
N ASP A 260 9.23 26.57 -17.00
CA ASP A 260 9.77 27.93 -17.02
C ASP A 260 10.45 28.30 -15.70
N GLU A 261 11.53 29.10 -15.75
CA GLU A 261 12.31 29.54 -14.58
C GLU A 261 11.44 30.18 -13.47
N LYS A 262 10.33 30.85 -13.84
CA LYS A 262 9.39 31.46 -12.88
C LYS A 262 8.77 30.44 -11.91
N TYR A 263 8.73 29.15 -12.25
CA TYR A 263 8.17 28.09 -11.42
C TYR A 263 9.21 27.37 -10.57
N HIS A 264 10.51 27.59 -10.82
CA HIS A 264 11.59 26.83 -10.20
C HIS A 264 11.62 26.96 -8.66
N ASP A 265 11.19 28.10 -8.11
CA ASP A 265 11.09 28.31 -6.66
C ASP A 265 10.07 27.38 -5.98
N GLN A 266 9.11 26.81 -6.72
CA GLN A 266 8.14 25.86 -6.18
C GLN A 266 8.72 24.44 -6.05
N PHE A 267 9.79 24.13 -6.79
CA PHE A 267 10.45 22.83 -6.76
C PHE A 267 11.58 22.81 -5.73
N VAL A 268 11.57 21.78 -4.88
CA VAL A 268 12.58 21.58 -3.84
C VAL A 268 13.17 20.18 -3.96
N HIS A 269 14.49 20.05 -3.92
CA HIS A 269 15.15 18.76 -3.88
C HIS A 269 15.48 18.36 -2.44
N LEU A 270 14.90 17.25 -1.95
CA LEU A 270 15.17 16.68 -0.62
C LEU A 270 15.12 15.15 -0.67
N GLY A 271 16.11 14.48 -0.09
CA GLY A 271 16.15 13.01 -0.01
C GLY A 271 15.44 12.44 1.22
N TYR A 272 15.46 11.11 1.34
CA TYR A 272 14.95 10.38 2.50
C TYR A 272 16.01 10.20 3.58
N HIS A 273 15.54 10.11 4.83
CA HIS A 273 16.38 9.76 5.96
C HIS A 273 16.21 8.28 6.31
N TYR A 274 17.12 7.44 5.79
CA TYR A 274 17.11 6.01 6.08
C TYR A 274 17.75 5.69 7.42
N GLN A 275 17.02 4.96 8.26
CA GLN A 275 17.56 4.43 9.51
C GLN A 275 18.32 3.12 9.25
N PHE A 276 19.59 3.25 8.86
CA PHE A 276 20.49 2.10 8.69
C PHE A 276 20.58 1.29 10.00
N LYS A 277 20.29 -0.02 9.92
CA LYS A 277 20.20 -0.89 11.11
C LYS A 277 21.57 -1.32 11.66
N ARG A 278 22.63 -1.23 10.86
CA ARG A 278 24.02 -1.56 11.23
C ARG A 278 25.01 -0.99 10.24
N ASP A 279 26.26 -0.84 10.69
CA ASP A 279 27.38 -0.50 9.83
C ASP A 279 27.91 -1.70 9.04
N ASN A 280 28.68 -1.40 7.99
CA ASN A 280 29.45 -2.41 7.27
C ASN A 280 30.75 -2.73 8.02
N PHE A 281 30.92 -4.01 8.36
CA PHE A 281 32.11 -4.51 9.07
C PHE A 281 33.20 -5.06 8.14
N LEU A 282 33.09 -4.86 6.82
CA LEU A 282 34.05 -5.29 5.79
C LEU A 282 34.41 -6.78 5.85
N ARG A 283 33.42 -7.62 6.19
CA ARG A 283 33.58 -9.07 6.28
C ARG A 283 33.60 -9.68 4.87
N ARG A 284 34.35 -10.77 4.70
CA ARG A 284 34.42 -11.54 3.44
C ARG A 284 33.26 -12.53 3.32
N ASP A 285 32.04 -12.07 3.59
CA ASP A 285 30.83 -12.86 3.51
C ASP A 285 29.85 -12.18 2.53
N ALA A 286 29.37 -12.93 1.54
CA ALA A 286 28.29 -12.52 0.64
C ALA A 286 27.02 -13.32 0.96
N LEU A 287 25.85 -12.67 0.91
CA LEU A 287 24.54 -13.32 1.07
C LEU A 287 23.73 -13.13 -0.20
N ILE A 288 23.22 -14.22 -0.77
CA ILE A 288 22.32 -14.23 -1.91
C ILE A 288 21.04 -14.95 -1.47
N LEU A 289 19.90 -14.28 -1.57
CA LEU A 289 18.58 -14.89 -1.42
C LEU A 289 17.98 -15.10 -2.81
N THR A 290 17.54 -16.32 -3.12
CA THR A 290 16.99 -16.65 -4.43
C THR A 290 15.75 -17.53 -4.33
N ASN A 291 14.84 -17.36 -5.28
CA ASN A 291 13.70 -18.27 -5.51
C ASN A 291 13.95 -19.19 -6.73
N SER A 292 15.14 -19.11 -7.33
CA SER A 292 15.53 -19.85 -8.54
C SER A 292 16.97 -20.35 -8.44
N ASP A 293 17.30 -21.41 -9.17
CA ASP A 293 18.67 -21.93 -9.30
C ASP A 293 19.47 -21.28 -10.45
N GLN A 294 18.91 -20.26 -11.09
CA GLN A 294 19.53 -19.52 -12.19
C GLN A 294 20.16 -18.21 -11.70
N ILE A 295 21.14 -18.32 -10.80
CA ILE A 295 21.96 -17.17 -10.42
C ILE A 295 22.97 -16.91 -11.54
N GLU A 296 22.86 -15.76 -12.19
CA GLU A 296 23.70 -15.40 -13.33
C GLU A 296 25.18 -15.33 -12.94
N GLN A 297 26.05 -15.98 -13.71
CA GLN A 297 27.51 -16.02 -13.51
C GLN A 297 28.00 -16.50 -12.13
N VAL A 298 27.17 -17.21 -11.36
CA VAL A 298 27.53 -17.59 -9.98
C VAL A 298 28.81 -18.43 -9.91
N GLU A 299 28.99 -19.39 -10.82
CA GLU A 299 30.21 -20.22 -10.89
C GLU A 299 31.45 -19.36 -11.15
N ALA A 300 31.40 -18.49 -12.15
CA ALA A 300 32.51 -17.61 -12.52
C ALA A 300 32.89 -16.65 -11.38
N ILE A 301 31.91 -16.12 -10.65
CA ILE A 301 32.14 -15.20 -9.52
C ILE A 301 32.76 -15.94 -8.34
N VAL A 302 32.25 -17.12 -7.99
CA VAL A 302 32.78 -17.93 -6.87
C VAL A 302 34.21 -18.41 -7.17
N GLU A 303 34.49 -18.84 -8.40
CA GLU A 303 35.84 -19.21 -8.83
C GLU A 303 36.83 -18.04 -8.77
N ALA A 304 36.39 -16.83 -9.14
CA ALA A 304 37.23 -15.64 -9.16
C ALA A 304 37.51 -15.06 -7.77
N LEU A 305 36.69 -15.38 -6.76
CA LEU A 305 36.75 -14.78 -5.41
C LEU A 305 36.83 -15.87 -4.31
N PRO A 306 37.90 -16.70 -4.29
CA PRO A 306 38.03 -17.82 -3.36
C PRO A 306 38.16 -17.41 -1.89
N ASP A 307 38.48 -16.13 -1.64
CA ASP A 307 38.63 -15.55 -0.31
C ASP A 307 37.29 -15.09 0.30
N VAL A 308 36.19 -15.17 -0.44
CA VAL A 308 34.85 -14.72 -0.03
C VAL A 308 33.93 -15.92 0.19
N THR A 309 33.30 -16.00 1.36
CA THR A 309 32.28 -17.01 1.62
C THR A 309 30.94 -16.58 1.03
N PHE A 310 30.42 -17.35 0.07
CA PHE A 310 29.10 -17.13 -0.53
C PHE A 310 28.02 -17.96 0.19
N ARG A 311 27.06 -17.27 0.82
CA ARG A 311 25.90 -17.87 1.49
C ARG A 311 24.70 -17.72 0.57
N ILE A 312 24.29 -18.79 -0.10
CA ILE A 312 23.12 -18.81 -0.97
C ILE A 312 21.98 -19.50 -0.22
N ALA A 313 20.83 -18.82 -0.09
CA ALA A 313 19.67 -19.38 0.59
C ALA A 313 18.40 -19.20 -0.26
N ALA A 314 17.50 -20.18 -0.13
CA ALA A 314 16.17 -20.17 -0.74
C ALA A 314 15.14 -20.62 0.31
N VAL A 315 13.91 -20.13 0.20
CA VAL A 315 12.77 -20.60 1.02
C VAL A 315 12.15 -21.89 0.41
N THR A 316 12.54 -22.23 -0.82
CA THR A 316 12.19 -23.46 -1.53
C THR A 316 13.28 -24.51 -1.37
N GLU A 317 12.99 -25.75 -1.78
CA GLU A 317 14.01 -26.78 -1.90
C GLU A 317 15.11 -26.35 -2.88
N MET A 318 16.37 -26.58 -2.49
CA MET A 318 17.52 -26.29 -3.35
C MET A 318 17.67 -27.37 -4.41
N SER A 319 17.81 -26.96 -5.68
CA SER A 319 18.07 -27.89 -6.77
C SER A 319 19.49 -28.47 -6.68
N SER A 320 19.71 -29.60 -7.36
CA SER A 320 21.04 -30.21 -7.45
C SER A 320 22.10 -29.24 -8.00
N LYS A 321 21.72 -28.34 -8.90
CA LYS A 321 22.62 -27.33 -9.48
C LYS A 321 23.21 -26.39 -8.43
N LEU A 322 22.39 -25.91 -7.49
CA LEU A 322 22.91 -25.08 -6.39
C LEU A 322 23.67 -25.91 -5.35
N LEU A 323 23.27 -27.17 -5.13
CA LEU A 323 24.01 -28.08 -4.24
C LEU A 323 25.41 -28.40 -4.78
N ASP A 324 25.57 -28.50 -6.10
CA ASP A 324 26.86 -28.71 -6.76
C ASP A 324 27.83 -27.54 -6.51
N MET A 325 27.34 -26.35 -6.15
CA MET A 325 28.19 -25.21 -5.78
C MET A 325 29.01 -25.47 -4.51
N LEU A 326 28.63 -26.44 -3.67
CA LEU A 326 29.40 -26.85 -2.48
C LEU A 326 30.78 -27.44 -2.83
N ARG A 327 31.03 -27.75 -4.11
CA ARG A 327 32.37 -28.16 -4.58
C ARG A 327 33.39 -27.02 -4.56
N TYR A 328 32.91 -25.78 -4.58
CA TYR A 328 33.75 -24.60 -4.52
C TYR A 328 34.11 -24.27 -3.06
N PRO A 329 35.36 -23.83 -2.82
CA PRO A 329 35.90 -23.63 -1.46
C PRO A 329 35.22 -22.51 -0.66
#